data_AF-A0A167B0C4-F1
#
_entry.id   AF-A0A167B0C4-F1
#
_cell.length_a   1.000
_cell.length_b   1.000
_cell.length_c   1.000
_cell.angle_alpha   90.00
_cell.angle_beta   90.00
_cell.angle_gamma   90.00
#
_symmetry.space_group_name_H-M   'P 1'
#
loop_
_entity.id
_entity.type
_entity.pdbx_description
1 polymer ?
#
loop_
_entity_poly.entity_id
_entity_poly.type
_entity_poly.pdbx_seq_one_letter_code
_entity_poly.pdbx_strand_id
1 'polypeptide(L)' 'MNIKEDTVLYSLLSSGPPAEEKTVRRLSGEAKVFLAAGTGTTATALALCTYHVIKNPDIVAKMKAELATVVKDPKALPD' A
#
# COMPACT_ATOMS: atom_id res chain seq x y z
N MET A 1 -18.20 1.50 15.14
CA MET A 1 -17.01 1.26 14.30
C MET A 1 -16.83 2.51 13.45
N ASN A 2 -15.75 3.27 13.65
CA ASN A 2 -15.51 4.51 12.90
C ASN A 2 -14.91 4.11 11.54
N ILE A 3 -15.70 4.20 10.46
CA ILE A 3 -15.21 3.85 9.12
C ILE A 3 -14.44 5.05 8.58
N LYS A 4 -13.15 4.87 8.27
CA LYS A 4 -12.39 5.91 7.58
C LYS A 4 -12.97 6.11 6.17
N GLU A 5 -13.40 7.33 5.89
CA GLU A 5 -14.03 7.71 4.61
C GLU A 5 -13.04 7.70 3.43
N ASP A 6 -11.73 7.60 3.71
CA ASP A 6 -10.67 7.65 2.70
C ASP A 6 -10.20 6.27 2.21
N THR A 7 -10.95 5.19 2.49
CA THR A 7 -10.55 3.84 2.05
C THR A 7 -11.14 3.50 0.70
N VAL A 8 -10.42 2.68 -0.08
CA VAL A 8 -10.91 2.21 -1.40
C VAL A 8 -12.24 1.45 -1.30
N LEU A 9 -12.48 0.73 -0.20
CA LEU A 9 -13.76 0.03 0.00
C LEU A 9 -14.89 1.01 0.35
N TYR A 10 -14.59 2.06 1.11
CA TYR A 10 -15.56 3.12 1.38
C TYR A 10 -15.93 3.86 0.10
N SER A 11 -14.96 4.22 -0.75
CA SER A 11 -15.24 4.88 -2.03
C SER A 11 -16.06 4.00 -2.98
N LEU A 12 -15.83 2.68 -2.99
CA LEU A 12 -16.69 1.74 -3.74
C LEU A 12 -18.13 1.68 -3.21
N LEU A 13 -18.34 1.87 -1.91
CA LEU A 13 -19.67 1.88 -1.30
C LEU A 13 -20.41 3.21 -1.53
N SER A 14 -19.69 4.33 -1.39
CA SER A 14 -20.24 5.70 -1.47
C SER A 14 -20.34 6.26 -2.90
N SER A 15 -19.69 5.63 -3.87
CA SER A 15 -19.77 5.98 -5.30
C SER A 15 -21.16 5.72 -5.90
N GLY A 16 -21.32 5.92 -7.22
CA GLY A 16 -22.58 5.75 -7.94
C GLY A 16 -22.90 4.37 -8.57
N PRO A 17 -22.34 3.21 -8.18
CA PRO A 17 -22.71 1.96 -8.83
C PRO A 17 -24.13 1.51 -8.40
N PRO A 18 -24.76 0.62 -9.19
CA PRO A 18 -26.07 0.06 -8.87
C PRO A 18 -26.13 -0.62 -7.49
N ALA A 19 -27.33 -0.73 -6.91
CA ALA A 19 -27.52 -1.26 -5.56
C ALA A 19 -27.02 -2.72 -5.42
N GLU A 20 -27.12 -3.51 -6.48
CA GLU A 20 -26.62 -4.88 -6.56
C GLU A 20 -25.09 -4.97 -6.35
N GLU A 21 -24.34 -3.97 -6.78
CA GLU A 21 -22.89 -3.89 -6.57
C GLU A 21 -22.51 -3.42 -5.16
N LYS A 22 -23.45 -2.83 -4.43
CA LYS A 22 -23.25 -2.39 -3.04
C LYS A 22 -23.62 -3.44 -2.01
N THR A 23 -24.00 -4.64 -2.45
CA THR A 23 -24.26 -5.75 -1.53
C THR A 23 -22.99 -6.17 -0.78
N VAL A 24 -23.16 -6.59 0.48
CA VAL A 24 -22.07 -7.11 1.32
C VAL A 24 -21.30 -8.23 0.61
N ARG A 25 -22.02 -9.11 -0.10
CA ARG A 25 -21.42 -10.21 -0.87
C ARG A 25 -20.48 -9.70 -1.96
N ARG A 26 -20.92 -8.72 -2.76
CA ARG A 26 -20.10 -8.17 -3.86
C ARG A 26 -18.90 -7.39 -3.31
N LEU A 27 -19.11 -6.49 -2.34
CA LEU A 27 -18.03 -5.75 -1.67
C LEU A 27 -16.99 -6.67 -1.02
N SER A 28 -17.43 -7.75 -0.38
CA SER A 28 -16.52 -8.73 0.22
C SER A 28 -15.71 -9.50 -0.83
N GLY A 29 -16.30 -9.79 -1.99
CA GLY A 29 -15.57 -10.38 -3.11
C GLY A 29 -14.43 -9.47 -3.57
N GLU A 30 -14.68 -8.18 -3.62
CA GLU A 30 -13.72 -7.20 -4.12
C GLU A 30 -12.62 -6.91 -3.12
N ALA A 31 -12.95 -6.81 -1.84
CA ALA A 31 -11.97 -6.79 -0.76
C ALA A 31 -11.02 -8.00 -0.83
N LYS A 32 -11.55 -9.20 -1.14
CA LYS A 32 -10.73 -10.41 -1.31
C LYS A 32 -9.82 -10.31 -2.53
N VAL A 33 -10.32 -9.80 -3.66
CA VAL A 33 -9.50 -9.59 -4.87
C VAL A 33 -8.36 -8.62 -4.58
N PHE A 34 -8.64 -7.48 -3.96
CA PHE A 34 -7.61 -6.52 -3.55
C PHE A 34 -6.57 -7.14 -2.65
N LEU A 35 -6.99 -7.89 -1.62
CA LEU A 35 -6.07 -8.53 -0.70
C LEU A 35 -5.21 -9.59 -1.40
N ALA A 36 -5.81 -10.45 -2.23
CA ALA A 36 -5.11 -11.51 -2.94
C ALA A 36 -4.08 -10.96 -3.93
N ALA A 37 -4.47 -9.95 -4.73
CA ALA A 37 -3.60 -9.35 -5.72
C ALA A 37 -2.49 -8.49 -5.08
N GLY A 38 -2.84 -7.62 -4.13
CA GLY A 38 -1.93 -6.64 -3.56
C GLY A 38 -0.95 -7.22 -2.54
N THR A 39 -1.37 -8.19 -1.72
CA THR A 39 -0.51 -8.67 -0.63
C THR A 39 0.67 -9.48 -1.15
N GLY A 40 0.41 -10.51 -1.95
CA GLY A 40 1.46 -11.42 -2.41
C GLY A 40 2.48 -10.75 -3.33
N THR A 41 1.99 -9.93 -4.28
CA THR A 41 2.85 -9.25 -5.25
C THR A 41 3.72 -8.19 -4.59
N THR A 42 3.16 -7.32 -3.75
CA THR A 42 3.91 -6.27 -3.06
C THR A 42 4.87 -6.84 -2.02
N ALA A 43 4.49 -7.88 -1.28
CA ALA A 43 5.40 -8.55 -0.35
C ALA A 43 6.61 -9.17 -1.08
N THR A 44 6.35 -9.83 -2.21
CA THR A 44 7.42 -10.41 -3.04
C THR A 44 8.34 -9.33 -3.60
N ALA A 45 7.77 -8.25 -4.14
CA ALA A 45 8.54 -7.13 -4.66
C ALA A 45 9.42 -6.50 -3.56
N LEU A 46 8.85 -6.21 -2.38
CA LEU A 46 9.60 -5.62 -1.27
C LEU A 46 10.71 -6.55 -0.78
N ALA A 47 10.46 -7.86 -0.71
CA ALA A 47 11.47 -8.84 -0.31
C ALA A 47 12.65 -8.88 -1.30
N LEU A 48 12.37 -8.94 -2.60
CA LEU A 48 13.40 -8.92 -3.65
C LEU A 48 14.17 -7.59 -3.67
N CYS A 49 13.47 -6.46 -3.61
CA CYS A 49 14.08 -5.13 -3.52
C CYS A 49 15.02 -5.05 -2.31
N THR A 50 14.54 -5.46 -1.13
CA THR A 50 15.34 -5.42 0.10
C THR A 50 16.58 -6.30 0.00
N TYR A 51 16.44 -7.53 -0.53
CA TYR A 51 17.58 -8.42 -0.78
C TYR A 51 18.62 -7.78 -1.69
N HIS A 52 18.20 -7.26 -2.85
CA HIS A 52 19.11 -6.64 -3.80
C HIS A 52 19.74 -5.35 -3.28
N VAL A 53 19.01 -4.54 -2.52
CA VAL A 53 19.57 -3.35 -1.87
C VAL A 53 20.66 -3.75 -0.89
N ILE A 54 20.38 -4.67 0.06
CA ILE A 54 21.35 -5.05 1.10
C ILE A 54 22.57 -5.78 0.53
N LYS A 55 22.41 -6.53 -0.56
CA LYS A 55 23.53 -7.23 -1.23
C LYS A 55 24.51 -6.30 -1.93
N ASN A 56 24.12 -5.04 -2.21
CA ASN A 56 24.93 -4.07 -2.95
C ASN A 56 25.22 -2.83 -2.07
N PRO A 57 26.39 -2.77 -1.38
CA PRO A 57 26.69 -1.73 -0.40
C PRO A 57 26.66 -0.30 -0.95
N ASP A 58 27.02 -0.11 -2.22
CA ASP A 58 26.96 1.15 -2.94
C ASP A 58 25.52 1.66 -3.09
N ILE A 59 24.57 0.76 -3.40
CA ILE A 59 23.14 1.07 -3.46
C ILE A 59 22.62 1.47 -2.08
N VAL A 60 23.02 0.76 -1.01
CA VAL A 60 22.64 1.13 0.36
C VAL A 60 23.15 2.52 0.72
N ALA A 61 24.40 2.82 0.42
CA ALA A 61 25.01 4.12 0.73
C ALA A 61 24.27 5.26 0.01
N LYS A 62 24.01 5.08 -1.29
CA LYS A 62 23.28 6.06 -2.09
C LYS A 62 21.85 6.26 -1.60
N MET A 63 21.09 5.17 -1.38
CA MET A 63 19.72 5.23 -0.87
C MET A 63 19.63 5.97 0.47
N LYS A 64 20.54 5.68 1.41
CA LYS A 64 20.58 6.37 2.71
C LYS A 64 20.89 7.86 2.55
N ALA A 65 21.84 8.20 1.67
CA ALA A 65 22.18 9.60 1.40
C ALA A 65 20.99 10.37 0.80
N GLU A 66 20.29 9.78 -0.17
CA GLU A 66 19.08 10.36 -0.78
C GLU A 66 17.97 10.55 0.26
N LEU A 67 17.68 9.53 1.07
CA LEU A 67 16.68 9.61 2.12
C LEU A 67 17.02 10.68 3.17
N ALA A 68 18.29 10.87 3.52
CA ALA A 68 18.72 11.91 4.46
C ALA A 68 18.48 13.34 3.95
N THR A 69 18.30 13.54 2.64
CA THR A 69 17.96 14.87 2.08
C THR A 69 16.50 15.25 2.29
N VAL A 70 15.60 14.27 2.46
CA VAL A 70 14.14 14.47 2.56
C VAL A 70 13.58 14.11 3.93
N VAL A 71 14.12 13.09 4.60
CA VAL A 71 13.70 12.66 5.95
C VAL A 71 14.54 13.38 7.00
N LYS A 72 13.99 14.47 7.55
CA LYS A 72 14.65 15.26 8.61
C LYS A 72 14.44 14.68 10.01
N ASP A 73 13.29 14.06 10.26
CA ASP A 73 12.97 13.34 11.49
C ASP A 73 12.46 11.93 11.11
N PRO A 74 13.13 10.85 11.58
CA PRO A 74 12.66 9.49 11.35
C PRO A 74 11.25 9.18 11.84
N LYS A 75 10.70 10.00 12.75
CA LYS A 75 9.33 9.87 13.29
C LYS A 75 8.33 10.81 12.61
N ALA A 76 8.80 11.74 11.79
CA ALA A 76 7.96 12.65 11.02
C ALA A 76 8.41 12.61 9.55
N LEU A 77 7.88 11.63 8.83
CA LEU A 77 8.14 11.48 7.39
C LEU A 77 7.54 12.67 6.63
N PRO A 78 8.20 13.14 5.56
CA PRO A 78 7.64 14.14 4.65
C PRO A 78 6.35 13.63 3.99
N ASP A 79 5.45 14.56 3.63
CA ASP A 79 4.18 14.28 2.93
C ASP A 79 4.36 13.61 1.55
#